data_AF-A0A0L7RGX6-F1
#
_entry.id   AF-A0A0L7RGX6-F1
#
_cell.length_a   1.000
_cell.length_b   1.000
_cell.length_c   1.000
_cell.angle_alpha   90.00
_cell.angle_beta   90.00
_cell.angle_gamma   90.00
#
_symmetry.space_group_name_H-M   'P 1'
#
loop_
_entity.id
_entity.type
_entity.pdbx_description
1 polymer ?
#
loop_
_entity_poly.entity_id
_entity_poly.type
_entity_poly.pdbx_seq_one_letter_code
_entity_poly.pdbx_strand_id
1 'polypeptide(L)'
;ITGEEDRHSSLELNVHGPTVRGWQSSRRCIYPQELILRLHGPTKLTRIQVLAHQYLIPEKLEIWTSREENASVTTEFSYLGYITLSDNASTMYKSRELKSVALPETEAVSLKLRLHKPHSNAHNVYQQVGLIAINILGEPYGQSLTGQGDAPYNPHYTSPYDDLAFEMYVDREVAKIIRQMEAKKLQAVEEERFEYASKLKVAMENLRKAGERLGKYELEKKYAIALEDYDKAKAKKAQAQQYRQQVYQSLEVQDLLELHGPLEKNNVSSTEGKEPISIDTCSSTAAAVPEDITSPPRLVIPPNRDGAISPTGPAHQPPVSPLHQKPNSPEVTDSPTNGVVERQNNCNKGSLRRKTKSAGPALRSSYEAYEERTIPALRQ
;
A
#
# COMPACT_ATOMS: atom_id res chain seq x y z
N ILE A 1 -5.95 12.09 20.98
CA ILE A 1 -6.42 12.82 19.78
C ILE A 1 -7.07 14.13 20.20
N THR A 2 -7.20 15.12 19.31
CA THR A 2 -7.90 16.39 19.61
C THR A 2 -9.39 16.39 19.27
N GLY A 3 -9.86 15.48 18.41
CA GLY A 3 -11.25 15.37 18.02
C GLY A 3 -11.47 14.33 16.92
N GLU A 4 -12.71 13.85 16.80
CA GLU A 4 -13.16 12.95 15.73
C GLU A 4 -14.64 13.17 15.39
N GLU A 5 -15.12 12.57 14.30
CA GLU A 5 -16.54 12.50 13.95
C GLU A 5 -17.12 11.10 14.22
N ASP A 6 -18.39 11.05 14.61
CA ASP A 6 -19.18 9.83 14.78
C ASP A 6 -18.96 8.83 13.63
N ARG A 7 -18.60 7.59 13.99
CA ARG A 7 -18.33 6.48 13.04
C ARG A 7 -17.10 6.69 12.14
N HIS A 8 -16.24 7.67 12.46
CA HIS A 8 -14.94 7.96 11.86
C HIS A 8 -13.87 8.13 12.95
N SER A 9 -13.84 7.18 13.90
CA SER A 9 -12.95 7.20 15.06
C SER A 9 -11.49 6.91 14.70
N SER A 10 -10.55 7.43 15.49
CA SER A 10 -9.12 7.13 15.35
C SER A 10 -8.80 5.64 15.47
N LEU A 11 -9.69 4.85 16.07
CA LEU A 11 -9.56 3.40 16.14
C LEU A 11 -9.55 2.71 14.76
N GLU A 12 -10.20 3.29 13.73
CA GLU A 12 -10.17 2.78 12.35
C GLU A 12 -8.75 2.77 11.76
N LEU A 13 -7.84 3.63 12.24
CA LEU A 13 -6.45 3.71 11.77
C LEU A 13 -5.58 2.53 12.22
N ASN A 14 -6.04 1.68 13.15
CA ASN A 14 -5.31 0.47 13.58
C ASN A 14 -5.54 -0.74 12.66
N VAL A 15 -6.33 -0.57 11.59
CA VAL A 15 -6.68 -1.64 10.66
C VAL A 15 -6.58 -1.11 9.24
N HIS A 16 -5.87 -1.83 8.38
CA HIS A 16 -5.88 -1.60 6.94
C HIS A 16 -6.74 -2.66 6.23
N GLY A 17 -7.27 -2.28 5.07
CA GLY A 17 -8.11 -3.15 4.25
C GLY A 17 -9.18 -2.40 3.45
N PRO A 18 -9.81 -3.06 2.46
CA PRO A 18 -10.76 -2.44 1.54
C PRO A 18 -12.03 -1.88 2.20
N THR A 19 -12.36 -2.32 3.41
CA THR A 19 -13.62 -1.97 4.09
C THR A 19 -13.50 -0.98 5.24
N VAL A 20 -12.32 -0.39 5.47
CA VAL A 20 -12.11 0.64 6.50
C VAL A 20 -12.55 2.02 6.01
N ARG A 21 -12.93 2.86 6.97
CA ARG A 21 -13.41 4.24 6.78
C ARG A 21 -12.32 5.26 7.06
N GLY A 22 -11.45 4.94 8.00
CA GLY A 22 -10.47 5.85 8.57
C GLY A 22 -11.07 6.93 9.46
N TRP A 23 -10.16 7.72 10.03
CA TRP A 23 -10.47 8.82 10.93
C TRP A 23 -10.83 10.10 10.18
N GLN A 24 -11.75 10.88 10.74
CA GLN A 24 -12.05 12.24 10.32
C GLN A 24 -12.16 13.14 11.55
N SER A 25 -11.61 14.35 11.48
CA SER A 25 -11.75 15.35 12.54
C SER A 25 -13.20 15.76 12.73
N SER A 26 -13.56 16.25 13.92
CA SER A 26 -14.88 16.85 14.16
C SER A 26 -15.18 17.99 13.18
N ARG A 27 -16.45 18.19 12.82
CA ARG A 27 -16.88 19.25 11.89
C ARG A 27 -16.51 20.65 12.41
N ARG A 28 -15.88 21.48 11.57
CA ARG A 28 -15.44 22.85 11.88
C ARG A 28 -14.51 22.90 13.11
N CYS A 29 -13.59 21.94 13.20
CA CYS A 29 -12.58 21.87 14.25
C CYS A 29 -11.56 23.01 14.18
N ILE A 30 -10.94 23.33 15.33
CA ILE A 30 -9.79 24.24 15.40
C ILE A 30 -8.53 23.50 14.90
N TYR A 31 -7.63 24.21 14.21
CA TYR A 31 -6.38 23.64 13.68
C TYR A 31 -5.15 24.08 14.48
N PRO A 32 -4.09 23.25 14.55
CA PRO A 32 -4.00 21.91 13.99
C PRO A 32 -4.77 20.86 14.81
N GLN A 33 -5.19 19.79 14.16
CA GLN A 33 -5.70 18.57 14.81
C GLN A 33 -4.52 17.62 15.08
N GLU A 34 -4.47 17.01 16.27
CA GLU A 34 -3.35 16.15 16.68
C GLU A 34 -3.77 14.69 16.89
N LEU A 35 -3.02 13.79 16.24
CA LEU A 35 -3.08 12.34 16.44
C LEU A 35 -1.78 11.90 17.13
N ILE A 36 -1.89 11.13 18.22
CA ILE A 36 -0.74 10.49 18.87
C ILE A 36 -0.86 8.99 18.57
N LEU A 37 0.21 8.42 18.02
CA LEU A 37 0.33 7.03 17.60
C LEU A 37 1.43 6.36 18.42
N ARG A 38 1.08 5.40 19.27
CA ARG A 38 2.06 4.57 19.99
C ARG A 38 2.44 3.38 19.12
N LEU A 39 3.73 3.16 18.92
CA LEU A 39 4.25 2.03 18.16
C LEU A 39 4.09 0.72 18.95
N HIS A 40 4.24 -0.43 18.30
CA HIS A 40 4.23 -1.74 18.99
C HIS A 40 5.49 -1.98 19.83
N GLY A 41 6.57 -1.23 19.58
CA GLY A 41 7.78 -1.20 20.37
C GLY A 41 8.72 -0.09 19.88
N PRO A 42 9.90 0.07 20.51
CA PRO A 42 10.91 1.02 20.06
C PRO A 42 11.33 0.70 18.62
N THR A 43 11.08 1.64 17.69
CA THR A 43 11.34 1.49 16.26
C THR A 43 12.25 2.60 15.74
N LYS A 44 13.31 2.25 15.01
CA LYS A 44 14.15 3.15 14.21
C LYS A 44 13.40 3.40 12.90
N LEU A 45 12.79 4.58 12.80
CA LEU A 45 11.91 4.95 11.69
C LEU A 45 12.71 5.13 10.39
N THR A 46 12.19 4.58 9.29
CA THR A 46 12.78 4.70 7.94
C THR A 46 11.80 5.31 6.93
N ARG A 47 10.48 5.08 7.06
CA ARG A 47 9.47 5.58 6.11
C ARG A 47 8.09 5.69 6.75
N ILE A 48 7.30 6.66 6.31
CA ILE A 48 5.87 6.78 6.59
C ILE A 48 5.07 6.79 5.29
N GLN A 49 3.88 6.19 5.30
CA GLN A 49 2.93 6.26 4.20
C GLN A 49 1.58 6.73 4.75
N VAL A 50 1.02 7.79 4.17
CA VAL A 50 -0.24 8.40 4.61
C VAL A 50 -1.24 8.37 3.45
N LEU A 51 -2.40 7.76 3.68
CA LEU A 51 -3.51 7.74 2.73
C LEU A 51 -4.60 8.71 3.21
N ALA A 52 -4.72 9.88 2.57
CA ALA A 52 -5.71 10.90 2.91
C ALA A 52 -7.06 10.66 2.20
N HIS A 53 -8.15 11.12 2.82
CA HIS A 53 -9.50 11.04 2.26
C HIS A 53 -9.66 12.02 1.08
N GLN A 54 -10.31 11.58 0.00
CA GLN A 54 -10.27 12.18 -1.35
C GLN A 54 -10.63 13.68 -1.49
N TYR A 55 -11.26 14.28 -0.48
CA TYR A 55 -11.50 15.74 -0.38
C TYR A 55 -11.32 16.33 1.03
N LEU A 56 -10.84 15.56 2.00
CA LEU A 56 -10.58 16.04 3.38
C LEU A 56 -9.06 16.07 3.63
N ILE A 57 -8.30 16.53 2.63
CA ILE A 57 -6.85 16.46 2.60
C ILE A 57 -6.28 17.69 3.32
N PRO A 58 -5.46 17.54 4.38
CA PRO A 58 -4.78 18.67 5.02
C PRO A 58 -3.74 19.30 4.07
N GLU A 59 -3.63 20.63 4.06
CA GLU A 59 -2.59 21.34 3.30
C GLU A 59 -1.17 20.95 3.79
N LYS A 60 -1.03 20.73 5.10
CA LYS A 60 0.22 20.36 5.78
C LYS A 60 -0.06 19.34 6.87
N LEU A 61 0.74 18.28 6.91
CA LEU A 61 0.81 17.30 8.00
C LEU A 61 2.22 17.33 8.59
N GLU A 62 2.37 17.76 9.83
CA GLU A 62 3.65 17.72 10.55
C GLU A 62 3.85 16.37 11.23
N ILE A 63 5.10 15.91 11.30
CA ILE A 63 5.51 14.69 11.98
C ILE A 63 6.43 15.07 13.14
N TRP A 64 6.13 14.52 14.30
CA TRP A 64 6.90 14.70 15.53
C TRP A 64 7.11 13.33 16.19
N THR A 65 8.23 13.11 16.86
CA THR A 65 8.60 11.82 17.48
C THR A 65 8.92 11.98 18.96
N SER A 66 8.67 10.94 19.75
CA SER A 66 9.15 10.86 21.13
C SER A 66 9.64 9.44 21.44
N ARG A 67 10.64 9.36 22.32
CA ARG A 67 11.16 8.11 22.90
C ARG A 67 10.47 7.75 24.23
N GLU A 68 9.53 8.57 24.69
CA GLU A 68 8.67 8.23 25.84
C GLU A 68 7.65 7.14 25.47
N GLU A 69 7.61 6.10 26.31
CA GLU A 69 6.72 4.94 26.16
C GLU A 69 5.26 5.25 26.55
N ASN A 70 5.07 6.12 27.53
CA ASN A 70 3.77 6.54 28.06
C ASN A 70 3.36 7.93 27.55
N ALA A 71 3.49 8.14 26.23
CA ALA A 71 3.32 9.46 25.62
C ALA A 71 1.93 10.07 25.86
N SER A 72 1.90 11.18 26.61
CA SER A 72 0.71 11.96 26.97
C SER A 72 0.57 13.21 26.09
N VAL A 73 -0.47 14.01 26.32
CA VAL A 73 -0.61 15.36 25.73
C VAL A 73 0.55 16.27 26.15
N THR A 74 1.08 16.05 27.36
CA THR A 74 2.19 16.79 27.99
C THR A 74 3.59 16.27 27.65
N THR A 75 3.71 15.12 26.98
CA THR A 75 5.00 14.54 26.58
C THR A 75 5.71 15.44 25.59
N GLU A 76 7.03 15.58 25.73
CA GLU A 76 7.84 16.28 24.73
C GLU A 76 7.99 15.42 23.47
N PHE A 77 7.82 16.06 22.31
CA PHE A 77 8.08 15.46 21.01
C PHE A 77 9.04 16.34 20.23
N SER A 78 10.05 15.74 19.63
CA SER A 78 10.95 16.39 18.68
C SER A 78 10.25 16.56 17.33
N TYR A 79 10.44 17.72 16.69
CA TYR A 79 9.96 17.93 15.32
C TYR A 79 10.82 17.14 14.34
N LEU A 80 10.19 16.29 13.52
CA LEU A 80 10.87 15.46 12.52
C LEU A 80 10.80 16.07 11.12
N GLY A 81 9.69 16.74 10.79
CA GLY A 81 9.47 17.34 9.48
C GLY A 81 7.99 17.51 9.15
N TYR A 82 7.69 17.69 7.87
CA TYR A 82 6.31 17.82 7.40
C TYR A 82 6.13 17.23 5.99
N ILE A 83 4.88 16.88 5.70
CA ILE A 83 4.40 16.40 4.42
C ILE A 83 3.36 17.40 3.91
N THR A 84 3.46 17.75 2.61
CA THR A 84 2.36 18.34 1.85
C THR A 84 1.74 17.28 0.95
N LEU A 85 0.43 17.37 0.78
CA LEU A 85 -0.38 16.47 -0.03
C LEU A 85 -1.09 17.28 -1.13
N SER A 86 -1.43 16.66 -2.25
CA SER A 86 -2.16 17.32 -3.34
C SER A 86 -3.58 17.73 -2.90
N ASP A 87 -4.12 18.80 -3.49
CA ASP A 87 -5.54 19.16 -3.35
C ASP A 87 -6.48 18.11 -3.98
N ASN A 88 -5.93 17.25 -4.85
CA ASN A 88 -6.61 16.21 -5.61
C ASN A 88 -7.70 16.72 -6.58
N ALA A 89 -7.66 18.01 -6.94
CA ALA A 89 -8.56 18.61 -7.93
C ALA A 89 -8.41 17.95 -9.31
N SER A 90 -7.19 17.49 -9.64
CA SER A 90 -6.85 16.78 -10.89
C SER A 90 -7.61 15.46 -11.09
N THR A 91 -8.12 14.82 -10.03
CA THR A 91 -8.96 13.60 -10.12
C THR A 91 -10.45 13.89 -9.93
N MET A 92 -10.86 15.16 -9.98
CA MET A 92 -12.21 15.62 -9.62
C MET A 92 -12.62 15.19 -8.20
N TYR A 93 -11.65 15.18 -7.27
CA TYR A 93 -11.81 14.77 -5.87
C TYR A 93 -12.30 13.32 -5.66
N LYS A 94 -12.03 12.42 -6.62
CA LYS A 94 -12.45 11.01 -6.56
C LYS A 94 -11.40 10.08 -5.95
N SER A 95 -10.12 10.30 -6.25
CA SER A 95 -9.03 9.46 -5.74
C SER A 95 -8.68 9.81 -4.29
N ARG A 96 -8.44 8.81 -3.45
CA ARG A 96 -7.70 9.01 -2.18
C ARG A 96 -6.23 9.31 -2.52
N GLU A 97 -5.67 10.35 -1.92
CA GLU A 97 -4.27 10.77 -2.09
C GLU A 97 -3.36 9.91 -1.21
N LEU A 98 -2.31 9.32 -1.80
CA LEU A 98 -1.34 8.48 -1.10
C LEU A 98 0.05 9.12 -1.17
N LYS A 99 0.64 9.41 -0.01
CA LYS A 99 1.97 9.99 0.07
C LYS A 99 2.90 9.08 0.88
N SER A 100 3.96 8.59 0.23
CA SER A 100 5.06 7.83 0.84
C SER A 100 6.27 8.75 0.99
N VAL A 101 6.89 8.78 2.18
CA VAL A 101 7.99 9.70 2.52
C VAL A 101 9.02 8.96 3.36
N ALA A 102 10.28 8.96 2.91
CA ALA A 102 11.41 8.48 3.71
C ALA A 102 11.64 9.45 4.89
N LEU A 103 11.90 8.90 6.07
CA LEU A 103 12.20 9.64 7.28
C LEU A 103 13.70 9.62 7.55
N PRO A 104 14.30 10.68 8.14
CA PRO A 104 15.67 10.61 8.62
C PRO A 104 15.72 9.61 9.79
N GLU A 105 16.82 8.86 9.89
CA GLU A 105 16.97 7.77 10.87
C GLU A 105 16.68 8.24 12.29
N THR A 106 15.53 7.84 12.84
CA THR A 106 15.03 8.37 14.11
C THR A 106 14.45 7.26 14.97
N GLU A 107 15.04 7.08 16.14
CA GLU A 107 14.50 6.28 17.24
C GLU A 107 13.21 6.88 17.79
N ALA A 108 12.11 6.12 17.80
CA ALA A 108 10.85 6.51 18.41
C ALA A 108 10.13 5.35 19.10
N VAL A 109 9.33 5.67 20.10
CA VAL A 109 8.30 4.79 20.70
C VAL A 109 6.89 5.33 20.41
N SER A 110 6.76 6.65 20.24
CA SER A 110 5.52 7.32 19.87
C SER A 110 5.74 8.38 18.78
N LEU A 111 4.76 8.54 17.89
CA LEU A 111 4.68 9.65 16.94
C LEU A 111 3.50 10.57 17.29
N LYS A 112 3.64 11.86 17.00
CA LYS A 112 2.54 12.83 16.98
C LYS A 112 2.44 13.43 15.59
N LEU A 113 1.27 13.28 14.96
CA LEU A 113 0.95 13.91 13.67
C LEU A 113 0.08 15.14 13.93
N ARG A 114 0.43 16.29 13.32
CA ARG A 114 -0.33 17.53 13.45
C ARG A 114 -0.84 17.97 12.08
N LEU A 115 -2.15 17.89 11.90
CA LEU A 115 -2.84 18.13 10.64
C LEU A 115 -3.39 19.56 10.64
N HIS A 116 -2.90 20.38 9.71
CA HIS A 116 -3.38 21.75 9.50
C HIS A 116 -4.69 21.77 8.69
N LYS A 117 -5.22 22.98 8.43
CA LYS A 117 -6.45 23.19 7.65
C LYS A 117 -6.47 22.41 6.32
N PRO A 118 -7.65 21.98 5.84
CA PRO A 118 -7.77 21.24 4.59
C PRO A 118 -7.70 22.15 3.37
N HIS A 119 -7.31 21.55 2.23
CA HIS A 119 -7.41 22.17 0.91
C HIS A 119 -8.86 22.58 0.60
N SER A 120 -9.05 23.84 0.21
CA SER A 120 -10.37 24.41 -0.08
C SER A 120 -11.03 23.78 -1.30
N ASN A 121 -12.16 23.09 -1.11
CA ASN A 121 -12.93 22.48 -2.19
C ASN A 121 -14.43 22.43 -1.86
N ALA A 122 -15.27 22.26 -2.89
CA ALA A 122 -16.73 22.28 -2.78
C ALA A 122 -17.36 21.08 -2.04
N HIS A 123 -16.60 20.01 -1.79
CA HIS A 123 -17.09 18.81 -1.08
C HIS A 123 -16.84 18.89 0.43
N ASN A 124 -15.79 19.61 0.87
CA ASN A 124 -15.43 19.79 2.27
C ASN A 124 -16.17 20.97 2.95
N VAL A 125 -17.50 20.96 2.87
CA VAL A 125 -18.37 22.04 3.38
C VAL A 125 -18.18 22.29 4.88
N TYR A 126 -17.77 21.27 5.64
CA TYR A 126 -17.60 21.36 7.09
C TYR A 126 -16.19 21.70 7.56
N GLN A 127 -15.21 21.89 6.66
CA GLN A 127 -13.80 22.07 7.02
C GLN A 127 -13.35 20.97 8.01
N GLN A 128 -13.13 19.78 7.45
CA GLN A 128 -12.60 18.62 8.16
C GLN A 128 -11.33 18.11 7.48
N VAL A 129 -10.48 17.43 8.25
CA VAL A 129 -9.35 16.65 7.75
C VAL A 129 -9.61 15.17 8.01
N GLY A 130 -9.18 14.30 7.11
CA GLY A 130 -9.45 12.86 7.22
C GLY A 130 -8.33 12.00 6.65
N LEU A 131 -7.91 11.01 7.43
CA LEU A 131 -6.92 10.01 7.06
C LEU A 131 -7.60 8.64 7.00
N ILE A 132 -7.45 7.96 5.87
CA ILE A 132 -7.99 6.62 5.65
C ILE A 132 -7.15 5.58 6.40
N ALA A 133 -5.82 5.71 6.30
CA ALA A 133 -4.85 4.76 6.82
C ALA A 133 -3.46 5.40 6.95
N ILE A 134 -2.62 4.84 7.83
CA ILE A 134 -1.25 5.31 8.12
C ILE A 134 -0.36 4.10 8.33
N ASN A 135 0.66 3.94 7.47
CA ASN A 135 1.69 2.92 7.64
C ASN A 135 2.98 3.56 8.14
N ILE A 136 3.63 2.94 9.13
CA ILE A 136 4.90 3.40 9.70
C ILE A 136 5.88 2.23 9.59
N LEU A 137 6.96 2.45 8.86
CA LEU A 137 7.97 1.45 8.55
C LEU A 137 9.31 1.82 9.19
N GLY A 138 10.01 0.81 9.69
CA GLY A 138 11.26 0.94 10.41
C GLY A 138 11.68 -0.39 11.03
N GLU A 139 12.83 -0.40 11.69
CA GLU A 139 13.44 -1.57 12.30
C GLU A 139 13.28 -1.52 13.84
N PRO A 140 13.03 -2.63 14.55
CA PRO A 140 13.09 -2.63 16.01
C PRO A 140 14.48 -2.22 16.51
N TYR A 141 14.56 -1.32 17.50
CA TYR A 141 15.82 -0.95 18.15
C TYR A 141 15.79 -1.24 19.66
N GLY A 142 16.96 -1.29 20.29
CA GLY A 142 17.11 -1.61 21.72
C GLY A 142 16.84 -3.08 22.08
N GLN A 143 16.29 -3.89 21.18
CA GLN A 143 16.22 -5.35 21.32
C GLN A 143 17.52 -5.98 20.81
N SER A 144 18.30 -6.57 21.70
CA SER A 144 19.42 -7.44 21.34
C SER A 144 18.89 -8.73 20.69
N LEU A 145 19.06 -8.88 19.36
CA LEU A 145 18.67 -10.08 18.61
C LEU A 145 19.63 -11.25 18.92
N THR A 146 19.54 -11.81 20.12
CA THR A 146 20.32 -12.97 20.56
C THR A 146 19.81 -14.25 19.91
N GLY A 147 20.23 -14.53 18.66
CA GLY A 147 20.02 -15.85 18.04
C GLY A 147 19.53 -15.90 16.60
N GLN A 148 19.75 -14.86 15.79
CA GLN A 148 19.73 -14.98 14.33
C GLN A 148 21.11 -14.58 13.80
N GLY A 149 21.71 -15.45 12.99
CA GLY A 149 23.05 -15.24 12.43
C GLY A 149 23.04 -14.26 11.25
N ASP A 150 24.23 -13.97 10.72
CA ASP A 150 24.44 -13.09 9.56
C ASP A 150 23.87 -13.68 8.26
N ALA A 151 22.55 -13.67 8.14
CA ALA A 151 21.89 -13.78 6.83
C ALA A 151 22.33 -12.57 5.98
N PRO A 152 22.70 -12.74 4.70
CA PRO A 152 23.08 -11.64 3.80
C PRO A 152 21.86 -10.84 3.31
N TYR A 153 20.94 -10.54 4.23
CA TYR A 153 19.71 -9.82 3.98
C TYR A 153 20.00 -8.33 3.86
N ASN A 154 19.64 -7.74 2.72
CA ASN A 154 19.79 -6.30 2.52
C ASN A 154 18.83 -5.55 3.47
N PRO A 155 19.33 -4.74 4.43
CA PRO A 155 18.47 -4.03 5.39
C PRO A 155 17.53 -3.00 4.72
N HIS A 156 17.74 -2.69 3.43
CA HIS A 156 16.83 -1.86 2.64
C HIS A 156 15.72 -2.63 1.89
N TYR A 157 15.60 -3.97 2.05
CA TYR A 157 14.48 -4.71 1.46
C TYR A 157 13.15 -4.38 2.17
N THR A 158 12.40 -3.46 1.59
CA THR A 158 10.98 -3.25 1.93
C THR A 158 10.13 -4.21 1.08
N SER A 159 9.32 -5.06 1.71
CA SER A 159 8.39 -5.93 0.96
C SER A 159 7.37 -5.11 0.15
N PRO A 160 7.09 -5.46 -1.12
CA PRO A 160 5.94 -4.93 -1.85
C PRO A 160 4.59 -5.23 -1.19
N TYR A 161 4.53 -6.20 -0.28
CA TYR A 161 3.33 -6.61 0.44
C TYR A 161 3.17 -5.96 1.82
N ASP A 162 4.16 -5.18 2.26
CA ASP A 162 4.07 -4.24 3.40
C ASP A 162 3.74 -2.80 2.94
N ASP A 163 3.46 -2.58 1.64
CA ASP A 163 3.03 -1.27 1.12
C ASP A 163 1.54 -1.02 1.35
N LEU A 164 1.21 0.20 1.75
CA LEU A 164 -0.16 0.61 2.09
C LEU A 164 -1.13 0.54 0.89
N ALA A 165 -0.68 0.65 -0.35
CA ALA A 165 -1.53 0.44 -1.54
C ALA A 165 -1.83 -1.04 -1.81
N PHE A 166 -1.04 -1.99 -1.27
CA PHE A 166 -1.41 -3.41 -1.28
C PHE A 166 -2.40 -3.72 -0.14
N GLU A 167 -2.05 -3.32 1.09
CA GLU A 167 -2.89 -3.61 2.28
C GLU A 167 -4.32 -3.08 2.17
N MET A 168 -4.50 -1.93 1.51
CA MET A 168 -5.80 -1.25 1.45
C MET A 168 -6.80 -1.82 0.42
N TYR A 169 -6.42 -2.81 -0.39
CA TYR A 169 -7.30 -3.42 -1.41
C TYR A 169 -7.40 -4.94 -1.31
N VAL A 170 -6.41 -5.60 -0.69
CA VAL A 170 -6.37 -7.06 -0.53
C VAL A 170 -7.08 -7.47 0.78
N ASP A 171 -7.77 -8.62 0.75
CA ASP A 171 -8.33 -9.28 1.94
C ASP A 171 -7.27 -9.51 3.03
N ARG A 172 -7.60 -9.18 4.28
CA ARG A 172 -6.66 -9.18 5.43
C ARG A 172 -6.16 -10.57 5.85
N GLU A 173 -6.86 -11.65 5.51
CA GLU A 173 -6.35 -13.02 5.69
C GLU A 173 -5.39 -13.38 4.55
N VAL A 174 -5.75 -13.03 3.31
CA VAL A 174 -4.94 -13.28 2.12
C VAL A 174 -3.61 -12.52 2.17
N ALA A 175 -3.61 -11.25 2.59
CA ALA A 175 -2.41 -10.44 2.76
C ALA A 175 -1.39 -11.06 3.73
N LYS A 176 -1.86 -11.69 4.82
CA LYS A 176 -1.00 -12.42 5.77
C LYS A 176 -0.37 -13.66 5.14
N ILE A 177 -1.17 -14.44 4.42
CA ILE A 177 -0.71 -15.65 3.72
C ILE A 177 0.35 -15.28 2.67
N ILE A 178 0.15 -14.18 1.94
CA ILE A 178 1.12 -13.68 0.96
C ILE A 178 2.46 -13.32 1.63
N ARG A 179 2.48 -12.68 2.80
CA ARG A 179 3.75 -12.42 3.53
C ARG A 179 4.43 -13.70 4.02
N GLN A 180 3.66 -14.69 4.48
CA GLN A 180 4.20 -16.00 4.86
C GLN A 180 4.80 -16.74 3.65
N MET A 181 4.12 -16.69 2.49
CA MET A 181 4.64 -17.22 1.23
C MET A 181 5.86 -16.44 0.71
N GLU A 182 5.97 -15.14 0.96
CA GLU A 182 7.17 -14.36 0.63
C GLU A 182 8.36 -14.77 1.49
N ALA A 183 8.18 -14.88 2.81
CA ALA A 183 9.22 -15.38 3.71
C ALA A 183 9.68 -16.80 3.28
N LYS A 184 8.73 -17.69 2.97
CA LYS A 184 9.04 -19.02 2.41
C LYS A 184 9.73 -18.97 1.04
N LYS A 185 9.40 -18.02 0.17
CA LYS A 185 10.06 -17.83 -1.14
C LYS A 185 11.51 -17.37 -0.94
N LEU A 186 11.77 -16.49 0.02
CA LEU A 186 13.13 -16.03 0.35
C LEU A 186 13.96 -17.19 0.91
N GLN A 187 13.42 -17.93 1.88
CA GLN A 187 14.01 -19.17 2.40
C GLN A 187 14.31 -20.17 1.26
N ALA A 188 13.34 -20.41 0.37
CA ALA A 188 13.50 -21.35 -0.75
C ALA A 188 14.52 -20.89 -1.82
N VAL A 189 14.86 -19.60 -1.90
CA VAL A 189 15.95 -19.10 -2.75
C VAL A 189 17.31 -19.29 -2.07
N GLU A 190 17.39 -19.12 -0.76
CA GLU A 190 18.59 -19.38 0.06
C GLU A 190 18.92 -20.88 0.16
N GLU A 191 17.89 -21.74 0.20
CA GLU A 191 17.99 -23.21 0.16
C GLU A 191 18.20 -23.79 -1.27
N GLU A 192 18.38 -22.95 -2.30
CA GLU A 192 18.46 -23.32 -3.73
C GLU A 192 17.24 -24.13 -4.27
N ARG A 193 16.11 -24.13 -3.56
CA ARG A 193 14.85 -24.80 -3.91
C ARG A 193 14.05 -23.98 -4.95
N PHE A 194 14.66 -23.70 -6.10
CA PHE A 194 14.15 -22.73 -7.08
C PHE A 194 12.75 -23.04 -7.64
N GLU A 195 12.40 -24.32 -7.83
CA GLU A 195 11.03 -24.73 -8.25
C GLU A 195 9.97 -24.38 -7.20
N TYR A 196 10.27 -24.57 -5.92
CA TYR A 196 9.38 -24.19 -4.82
C TYR A 196 9.23 -22.67 -4.73
N ALA A 197 10.34 -21.92 -4.85
CA ALA A 197 10.31 -20.46 -4.94
C ALA A 197 9.49 -19.95 -6.16
N SER A 198 9.55 -20.67 -7.29
CA SER A 198 8.75 -20.40 -8.49
C SER A 198 7.25 -20.62 -8.25
N LYS A 199 6.87 -21.77 -7.67
CA LYS A 199 5.48 -22.07 -7.28
C LYS A 199 4.92 -21.02 -6.31
N LEU A 200 5.68 -20.64 -5.28
CA LEU A 200 5.31 -19.60 -4.33
C LEU A 200 5.08 -18.24 -5.01
N LYS A 201 5.94 -17.85 -5.94
CA LYS A 201 5.79 -16.62 -6.74
C LYS A 201 4.49 -16.61 -7.54
N VAL A 202 4.14 -17.73 -8.19
CA VAL A 202 2.87 -17.88 -8.94
C VAL A 202 1.66 -17.89 -8.01
N ALA A 203 1.75 -18.60 -6.89
CA ALA A 203 0.68 -18.68 -5.89
C ALA A 203 0.36 -17.33 -5.26
N MET A 204 1.37 -16.52 -4.90
CA MET A 204 1.16 -15.18 -4.34
C MET A 204 0.42 -14.23 -5.30
N GLU A 205 0.78 -14.23 -6.58
CA GLU A 205 0.14 -13.38 -7.60
C GLU A 205 -1.31 -13.83 -7.91
N ASN A 206 -1.61 -15.12 -7.78
CA ASN A 206 -2.98 -15.64 -7.88
C ASN A 206 -3.80 -15.36 -6.60
N LEU A 207 -3.19 -15.51 -5.42
CA LEU A 207 -3.78 -15.14 -4.13
C LEU A 207 -4.12 -13.65 -4.10
N ARG A 208 -3.23 -12.77 -4.57
CA ARG A 208 -3.47 -11.32 -4.63
C ARG A 208 -4.78 -11.00 -5.35
N LYS A 209 -4.97 -11.52 -6.57
CA LYS A 209 -6.19 -11.33 -7.37
C LYS A 209 -7.44 -11.88 -6.67
N ALA A 210 -7.31 -13.02 -5.99
CA ALA A 210 -8.39 -13.56 -5.18
C ALA A 210 -8.70 -12.68 -3.95
N GLY A 211 -7.69 -12.10 -3.31
CA GLY A 211 -7.81 -11.20 -2.17
C GLY A 211 -8.45 -9.86 -2.53
N GLU A 212 -8.11 -9.27 -3.68
CA GLU A 212 -8.79 -8.08 -4.24
C GLU A 212 -10.29 -8.37 -4.47
N ARG A 213 -10.62 -9.56 -4.99
CA ARG A 213 -12.01 -10.02 -5.21
C ARG A 213 -12.76 -10.32 -3.91
N LEU A 214 -12.10 -10.92 -2.92
CA LEU A 214 -12.66 -11.13 -1.57
C LEU A 214 -12.94 -9.78 -0.88
N GLY A 215 -12.04 -8.81 -1.04
CA GLY A 215 -12.23 -7.42 -0.62
C GLY A 215 -13.50 -6.78 -1.20
N LYS A 216 -13.81 -7.04 -2.49
CA LYS A 216 -15.09 -6.59 -3.08
C LYS A 216 -16.30 -7.26 -2.41
N TYR A 217 -16.28 -8.58 -2.19
CA TYR A 217 -17.39 -9.26 -1.50
C TYR A 217 -17.57 -8.78 -0.04
N GLU A 218 -16.48 -8.46 0.66
CA GLU A 218 -16.53 -7.85 2.01
C GLU A 218 -17.24 -6.49 2.00
N LEU A 219 -16.99 -5.67 0.97
CA LEU A 219 -17.56 -4.35 0.81
C LEU A 219 -19.05 -4.41 0.40
N GLU A 220 -19.39 -5.31 -0.54
CA GLU A 220 -20.79 -5.63 -0.90
C GLU A 220 -21.60 -6.14 0.31
N LYS A 221 -20.98 -6.98 1.16
CA LYS A 221 -21.54 -7.44 2.44
C LYS A 221 -21.80 -6.28 3.40
N LYS A 222 -20.82 -5.39 3.64
CA LYS A 222 -21.03 -4.20 4.50
C LYS A 222 -22.10 -3.26 3.94
N TYR A 223 -22.19 -3.11 2.61
CA TYR A 223 -23.22 -2.29 1.96
C TYR A 223 -24.63 -2.89 2.13
N ALA A 224 -24.79 -4.21 1.96
CA ALA A 224 -26.07 -4.88 2.21
C ALA A 224 -26.53 -4.73 3.68
N ILE A 225 -25.62 -4.86 4.65
CA ILE A 225 -25.91 -4.62 6.08
C ILE A 225 -26.37 -3.17 6.32
N ALA A 226 -25.75 -2.20 5.63
CA ALA A 226 -26.11 -0.78 5.74
C ALA A 226 -27.45 -0.41 5.05
N LEU A 227 -28.03 -1.33 4.27
CA LEU A 227 -29.38 -1.26 3.71
C LEU A 227 -30.37 -2.19 4.43
N GLU A 228 -29.96 -2.81 5.54
CA GLU A 228 -30.74 -3.80 6.32
C GLU A 228 -31.14 -5.06 5.52
N ASP A 229 -30.49 -5.28 4.37
CA ASP A 229 -30.62 -6.46 3.50
C ASP A 229 -29.74 -7.61 4.05
N TYR A 230 -30.18 -8.17 5.17
CA TYR A 230 -29.44 -9.21 5.89
C TYR A 230 -29.32 -10.53 5.12
N ASP A 231 -30.28 -10.85 4.25
CA ASP A 231 -30.22 -12.06 3.42
C ASP A 231 -29.18 -11.94 2.30
N LYS A 232 -29.08 -10.79 1.62
CA LYS A 232 -27.96 -10.53 0.69
C LYS A 232 -26.63 -10.46 1.42
N ALA A 233 -26.57 -9.90 2.63
CA ALA A 233 -25.35 -9.91 3.44
C ALA A 233 -24.91 -11.33 3.82
N LYS A 234 -25.85 -12.20 4.18
CA LYS A 234 -25.65 -13.63 4.47
C LYS A 234 -25.19 -14.40 3.23
N ALA A 235 -25.84 -14.19 2.09
CA ALA A 235 -25.45 -14.76 0.80
C ALA A 235 -24.03 -14.31 0.38
N LYS A 236 -23.69 -13.04 0.57
CA LYS A 236 -22.34 -12.50 0.28
C LYS A 236 -21.27 -13.04 1.21
N LYS A 237 -21.58 -13.25 2.50
CA LYS A 237 -20.69 -13.94 3.44
C LYS A 237 -20.42 -15.38 2.97
N ALA A 238 -21.45 -16.12 2.58
CA ALA A 238 -21.30 -17.50 2.07
C ALA A 238 -20.50 -17.54 0.76
N GLN A 239 -20.80 -16.64 -0.19
CA GLN A 239 -20.06 -16.52 -1.46
C GLN A 239 -18.56 -16.23 -1.24
N ALA A 240 -18.22 -15.34 -0.29
CA ALA A 240 -16.83 -15.05 0.05
C ALA A 240 -16.14 -16.27 0.69
N GLN A 241 -16.79 -16.95 1.64
CA GLN A 241 -16.23 -18.12 2.31
C GLN A 241 -15.99 -19.29 1.35
N GLN A 242 -16.97 -19.60 0.48
CA GLN A 242 -16.83 -20.64 -0.55
C GLN A 242 -15.71 -20.31 -1.53
N TYR A 243 -15.64 -19.06 -2.02
CA TYR A 243 -14.59 -18.64 -2.95
C TYR A 243 -13.19 -18.72 -2.30
N ARG A 244 -13.05 -18.30 -1.03
CA ARG A 244 -11.80 -18.40 -0.27
C ARG A 244 -11.35 -19.86 -0.14
N GLN A 245 -12.26 -20.77 0.23
CA GLN A 245 -11.97 -22.21 0.33
C GLN A 245 -11.53 -22.80 -1.02
N GLN A 246 -12.27 -22.51 -2.10
CA GLN A 246 -11.94 -22.96 -3.46
C GLN A 246 -10.54 -22.49 -3.90
N VAL A 247 -10.21 -21.21 -3.69
CA VAL A 247 -8.89 -20.66 -4.02
C VAL A 247 -7.77 -21.30 -3.19
N TYR A 248 -7.97 -21.44 -1.88
CA TYR A 248 -6.94 -22.00 -0.99
C TYR A 248 -6.66 -23.48 -1.29
N GLN A 249 -7.68 -24.22 -1.73
CA GLN A 249 -7.53 -25.60 -2.21
C GLN A 249 -6.86 -25.65 -3.59
N SER A 250 -7.29 -24.81 -4.55
CA SER A 250 -6.72 -24.81 -5.91
C SER A 250 -5.28 -24.33 -6.03
N LEU A 251 -4.79 -23.61 -5.01
CA LEU A 251 -3.41 -23.13 -4.89
C LEU A 251 -2.60 -23.91 -3.84
N GLU A 252 -3.14 -25.02 -3.32
CA GLU A 252 -2.51 -25.88 -2.30
C GLU A 252 -1.86 -25.10 -1.14
N VAL A 253 -2.57 -24.07 -0.63
CA VAL A 253 -2.00 -23.04 0.26
C VAL A 253 -1.34 -23.61 1.52
N GLN A 254 -1.87 -24.72 2.07
CA GLN A 254 -1.31 -25.34 3.27
C GLN A 254 0.03 -26.05 2.97
N ASP A 255 0.13 -26.69 1.80
CA ASP A 255 1.31 -27.42 1.35
C ASP A 255 2.42 -26.48 0.89
N LEU A 256 2.06 -25.37 0.23
CA LEU A 256 3.02 -24.31 -0.12
C LEU A 256 3.54 -23.53 1.10
N LEU A 257 2.82 -23.51 2.22
CA LEU A 257 3.30 -22.91 3.46
C LEU A 257 4.23 -23.83 4.27
N GLU A 258 4.30 -25.13 3.95
CA GLU A 258 5.17 -26.12 4.61
C GLU A 258 5.06 -26.11 6.15
N LEU A 259 3.85 -25.92 6.67
CA LEU A 259 3.55 -25.80 8.11
C LEU A 259 3.87 -27.07 8.93
N HIS A 260 4.15 -28.19 8.25
CA HIS A 260 4.46 -29.49 8.85
C HIS A 260 5.83 -30.02 8.41
N GLY A 261 6.67 -29.16 7.82
CA GLY A 261 7.98 -29.48 7.26
C GLY A 261 8.02 -29.44 5.72
N PRO A 262 9.21 -29.59 5.11
CA PRO A 262 9.38 -29.57 3.66
C PRO A 262 8.59 -30.67 2.95
N LEU A 263 8.08 -30.38 1.76
CA LEU A 263 7.36 -31.36 0.92
C LEU A 263 8.04 -31.52 -0.43
N GLU A 264 8.48 -32.73 -0.78
CA GLU A 264 9.17 -32.97 -2.06
C GLU A 264 8.33 -32.65 -3.31
N LYS A 265 6.99 -32.71 -3.20
CA LYS A 265 6.10 -32.25 -4.28
C LYS A 265 6.25 -30.75 -4.61
N ASN A 266 6.80 -29.95 -3.69
CA ASN A 266 7.13 -28.56 -3.93
C ASN A 266 8.43 -28.41 -4.75
N ASN A 267 9.37 -29.36 -4.63
CA ASN A 267 10.70 -29.32 -5.27
C ASN A 267 10.69 -29.79 -6.74
N VAL A 268 9.78 -30.69 -7.14
CA VAL A 268 9.71 -31.23 -8.51
C VAL A 268 8.95 -30.32 -9.50
N SER A 269 9.37 -30.23 -10.76
CA SER A 269 8.59 -29.54 -11.79
C SER A 269 7.31 -30.32 -12.14
N SER A 270 6.20 -29.64 -12.43
CA SER A 270 4.91 -30.30 -12.73
C SER A 270 4.82 -30.91 -14.14
N THR A 271 5.96 -31.17 -14.77
CA THR A 271 6.09 -31.61 -16.17
C THR A 271 6.37 -33.10 -16.34
N GLU A 272 6.85 -33.78 -15.31
CA GLU A 272 7.17 -35.22 -15.36
C GLU A 272 5.95 -36.06 -14.92
N GLY A 273 4.94 -36.10 -15.80
CA GLY A 273 3.61 -36.67 -15.54
C GLY A 273 3.08 -37.61 -16.63
N LYS A 274 3.96 -38.37 -17.30
CA LYS A 274 3.60 -39.44 -18.23
C LYS A 274 4.53 -40.65 -18.06
N GLU A 275 4.06 -41.64 -17.32
CA GLU A 275 4.63 -42.99 -17.35
C GLU A 275 4.45 -43.63 -18.74
N PRO A 276 5.42 -44.45 -19.16
CA PRO A 276 5.15 -45.62 -19.98
C PRO A 276 5.60 -46.91 -19.25
N ILE A 277 4.65 -47.54 -18.57
CA ILE A 277 4.42 -49.00 -18.47
C ILE A 277 5.68 -49.91 -18.53
N SER A 278 5.95 -50.59 -17.42
CA SER A 278 6.94 -51.67 -17.30
C SER A 278 6.69 -52.85 -18.25
N ILE A 279 7.75 -53.35 -18.89
CA ILE A 279 7.80 -54.69 -19.51
C ILE A 279 9.17 -55.32 -19.18
N ASP A 280 9.15 -56.54 -18.63
CA ASP A 280 10.34 -57.27 -18.16
C ASP A 280 10.92 -58.27 -19.19
N THR A 281 12.16 -58.71 -18.91
CA THR A 281 12.80 -59.98 -19.35
C THR A 281 13.66 -59.99 -20.64
N CYS A 282 14.95 -59.66 -20.45
CA CYS A 282 16.17 -60.38 -20.86
C CYS A 282 16.21 -61.26 -22.15
N SER A 283 17.22 -61.03 -23.03
CA SER A 283 18.27 -62.04 -23.36
C SER A 283 19.40 -61.54 -24.31
N SER A 284 20.64 -61.54 -23.79
CA SER A 284 21.95 -61.90 -24.43
C SER A 284 22.42 -61.41 -25.81
N THR A 285 23.63 -60.80 -25.82
CA THR A 285 24.72 -60.85 -26.86
C THR A 285 24.46 -60.22 -28.26
N ALA A 286 25.38 -59.49 -28.91
CA ALA A 286 26.83 -59.31 -28.72
C ALA A 286 27.40 -57.97 -29.24
N ALA A 287 28.58 -57.59 -28.73
CA ALA A 287 29.67 -56.78 -29.32
C ALA A 287 29.39 -55.61 -30.31
N ALA A 288 29.65 -54.37 -29.86
CA ALA A 288 30.59 -53.42 -30.52
C ALA A 288 30.88 -52.18 -29.64
N VAL A 289 32.12 -51.70 -29.66
CA VAL A 289 32.61 -50.37 -29.22
C VAL A 289 33.80 -50.03 -30.14
N PRO A 290 34.11 -48.75 -30.46
CA PRO A 290 34.53 -47.75 -29.45
C PRO A 290 34.00 -46.30 -29.66
N GLU A 291 34.25 -45.44 -28.65
CA GLU A 291 34.65 -44.01 -28.74
C GLU A 291 33.70 -42.95 -29.41
N ASP A 292 33.55 -41.70 -28.94
CA ASP A 292 34.06 -41.01 -27.73
C ASP A 292 33.32 -39.66 -27.42
N ILE A 293 33.71 -38.96 -26.35
CA ILE A 293 33.73 -37.49 -26.15
C ILE A 293 32.42 -36.70 -25.81
N THR A 294 32.29 -36.42 -24.50
CA THR A 294 31.87 -35.15 -23.83
C THR A 294 30.40 -34.69 -23.68
N SER A 295 30.15 -34.15 -22.48
CA SER A 295 28.97 -33.39 -22.04
C SER A 295 29.06 -31.89 -22.41
N PRO A 296 27.93 -31.14 -22.45
CA PRO A 296 27.95 -29.67 -22.62
C PRO A 296 28.51 -28.94 -21.38
N PRO A 297 29.18 -27.78 -21.54
CA PRO A 297 29.99 -27.16 -20.48
C PRO A 297 29.25 -26.20 -19.54
N ARG A 298 29.78 -26.05 -18.32
CA ARG A 298 29.50 -24.91 -17.43
C ARG A 298 30.05 -23.60 -18.03
N LEU A 299 29.33 -22.50 -17.84
CA LEU A 299 29.89 -21.15 -18.03
C LEU A 299 30.84 -20.80 -16.88
N VAL A 300 32.07 -20.42 -17.20
CA VAL A 300 33.07 -19.90 -16.25
C VAL A 300 33.72 -18.65 -16.87
N ILE A 301 33.98 -17.65 -16.04
CA ILE A 301 34.44 -16.31 -16.43
C ILE A 301 35.94 -16.35 -16.81
N PRO A 302 36.35 -15.81 -17.97
CA PRO A 302 37.77 -15.66 -18.32
C PRO A 302 38.42 -14.42 -17.68
N PRO A 303 39.72 -14.47 -17.34
CA PRO A 303 40.43 -13.37 -16.67
C PRO A 303 40.96 -12.27 -17.64
N ASN A 304 41.46 -11.18 -17.03
CA ASN A 304 41.92 -9.93 -17.66
C ASN A 304 42.79 -10.05 -18.93
N ARG A 305 42.68 -9.00 -19.76
CA ARG A 305 43.82 -8.44 -20.50
C ARG A 305 43.74 -6.91 -20.51
N ASP A 306 44.86 -6.24 -20.23
CA ASP A 306 44.91 -4.81 -19.90
C ASP A 306 44.80 -3.86 -21.11
N GLY A 307 44.43 -2.59 -20.84
CA GLY A 307 44.90 -1.46 -21.64
C GLY A 307 43.88 -0.58 -22.38
N ALA A 308 42.83 -0.07 -21.72
CA ALA A 308 41.97 0.99 -22.28
C ALA A 308 41.49 2.03 -21.25
N ILE A 309 42.29 3.09 -21.10
CA ILE A 309 42.01 4.44 -20.58
C ILE A 309 40.56 4.82 -20.17
N SER A 310 40.40 5.24 -18.90
CA SER A 310 39.18 5.87 -18.36
C SER A 310 39.02 7.35 -18.76
N PRO A 311 37.79 7.83 -19.01
CA PRO A 311 37.43 9.24 -18.93
C PRO A 311 36.64 9.52 -17.64
N THR A 312 37.15 10.38 -16.76
CA THR A 312 36.55 10.65 -15.43
C THR A 312 35.82 12.00 -15.36
N GLY A 313 34.55 11.97 -14.97
CA GLY A 313 33.81 13.11 -14.40
C GLY A 313 32.79 13.81 -15.32
N PRO A 314 32.02 14.79 -14.79
CA PRO A 314 31.96 15.26 -13.41
C PRO A 314 30.72 14.77 -12.64
N ALA A 315 30.66 15.03 -11.34
CA ALA A 315 29.48 14.74 -10.51
C ALA A 315 28.34 15.73 -10.78
N HIS A 316 27.12 15.21 -11.03
CA HIS A 316 25.91 16.03 -11.05
C HIS A 316 25.27 16.13 -9.66
N GLN A 317 24.80 17.33 -9.33
CA GLN A 317 24.24 17.69 -8.02
C GLN A 317 22.88 17.01 -7.77
N PRO A 318 22.51 16.71 -6.51
CA PRO A 318 21.12 16.45 -6.17
C PRO A 318 20.27 17.72 -6.44
N PRO A 319 18.99 17.58 -6.86
CA PRO A 319 18.13 18.73 -7.11
C PRO A 319 17.90 19.53 -5.83
N VAL A 320 18.10 20.85 -5.91
CA VAL A 320 18.01 21.75 -4.75
C VAL A 320 16.56 21.91 -4.32
N SER A 321 16.25 21.53 -3.07
CA SER A 321 14.94 21.75 -2.45
C SER A 321 14.58 23.25 -2.42
N PRO A 322 13.37 23.66 -2.85
CA PRO A 322 12.94 25.06 -2.85
C PRO A 322 12.56 25.52 -1.43
N LEU A 323 13.56 25.68 -0.56
CA LEU A 323 13.42 26.22 0.78
C LEU A 323 14.40 27.39 0.97
N HIS A 324 13.85 28.57 1.29
CA HIS A 324 14.45 29.92 1.29
C HIS A 324 14.26 30.73 -0.01
N GLN A 325 13.18 31.52 -0.01
CA GLN A 325 13.22 32.90 -0.51
C GLN A 325 12.82 33.81 0.65
N LYS A 326 13.59 34.87 0.90
CA LYS A 326 13.22 35.96 1.83
C LYS A 326 12.54 37.08 1.02
N PRO A 327 11.60 37.83 1.62
CA PRO A 327 10.84 38.84 0.89
C PRO A 327 11.70 40.07 0.59
N ASN A 328 11.53 40.62 -0.61
CA ASN A 328 11.95 41.97 -0.99
C ASN A 328 10.86 42.57 -1.89
N SER A 329 10.16 43.60 -1.40
CA SER A 329 9.38 44.51 -2.24
C SER A 329 10.30 45.56 -2.88
N PRO A 330 9.89 46.18 -3.98
CA PRO A 330 9.58 47.62 -3.90
C PRO A 330 8.15 47.94 -4.36
N GLU A 331 7.84 49.23 -4.58
CA GLU A 331 6.50 49.80 -4.40
C GLU A 331 6.10 50.81 -5.51
N VAL A 332 4.80 51.16 -5.53
CA VAL A 332 4.11 52.29 -6.19
C VAL A 332 3.92 52.30 -7.74
N THR A 333 2.83 53.00 -8.13
CA THR A 333 2.38 53.52 -9.45
C THR A 333 2.07 52.51 -10.59
N ASP A 334 1.01 52.67 -11.41
CA ASP A 334 -0.08 53.68 -11.43
C ASP A 334 -1.39 53.14 -12.04
N SER A 335 -2.48 53.92 -11.97
CA SER A 335 -3.77 53.72 -12.65
C SER A 335 -4.29 55.08 -13.17
N PRO A 336 -5.01 55.20 -14.31
CA PRO A 336 -6.45 54.84 -14.44
C PRO A 336 -6.82 54.37 -15.89
N THR A 337 -8.04 54.33 -16.46
CA THR A 337 -9.43 54.76 -16.11
C THR A 337 -10.47 53.97 -16.95
N ASN A 338 -11.76 54.06 -16.59
CA ASN A 338 -12.98 53.83 -17.42
C ASN A 338 -13.29 52.37 -17.86
N GLY A 339 -14.55 51.96 -18.03
CA GLY A 339 -15.84 52.67 -17.87
C GLY A 339 -17.01 51.71 -17.52
N VAL A 340 -18.23 52.25 -17.39
CA VAL A 340 -19.42 51.56 -16.83
C VAL A 340 -20.61 51.64 -17.81
N VAL A 341 -21.67 50.84 -17.58
CA VAL A 341 -22.97 50.77 -18.29
C VAL A 341 -22.88 50.28 -19.76
N GLU A 342 -23.88 49.62 -20.38
CA GLU A 342 -25.33 49.50 -20.13
C GLU A 342 -25.91 48.05 -20.17
N ARG A 343 -27.24 47.95 -19.96
CA ARG A 343 -28.04 46.71 -19.94
C ARG A 343 -28.63 46.37 -21.32
N GLN A 344 -28.92 45.10 -21.58
CA GLN A 344 -30.26 44.74 -22.10
C GLN A 344 -30.68 43.30 -21.82
N ASN A 345 -31.99 43.08 -21.69
CA ASN A 345 -32.61 41.77 -21.56
C ASN A 345 -32.92 41.19 -22.95
N ASN A 346 -32.84 39.88 -23.12
CA ASN A 346 -34.04 39.15 -23.56
C ASN A 346 -34.01 37.67 -23.17
N CYS A 347 -35.18 37.02 -23.20
CA CYS A 347 -35.38 35.68 -22.68
C CYS A 347 -36.05 34.75 -23.71
N ASN A 348 -35.75 33.44 -23.68
CA ASN A 348 -36.75 32.41 -23.98
C ASN A 348 -36.33 30.98 -23.55
N LYS A 349 -37.09 30.44 -22.60
CA LYS A 349 -37.69 29.08 -22.56
C LYS A 349 -36.85 27.87 -23.00
N GLY A 350 -36.46 27.06 -22.00
CA GLY A 350 -36.08 25.65 -22.16
C GLY A 350 -36.52 24.81 -20.94
N SER A 351 -37.78 24.41 -20.88
CA SER A 351 -38.37 23.77 -19.68
C SER A 351 -38.40 22.24 -19.78
N LEU A 352 -37.66 21.53 -18.91
CA LEU A 352 -37.84 20.10 -18.64
C LEU A 352 -37.87 19.77 -17.14
N ARG A 353 -39.04 20.05 -16.54
CA ARG A 353 -39.74 19.21 -15.54
C ARG A 353 -38.87 18.47 -14.49
N ARG A 354 -38.55 19.19 -13.42
CA ARG A 354 -38.10 18.69 -12.10
C ARG A 354 -38.82 17.39 -11.67
N LYS A 355 -38.07 16.31 -11.40
CA LYS A 355 -38.52 15.20 -10.55
C LYS A 355 -37.85 15.31 -9.18
N THR A 356 -38.62 15.72 -8.17
CA THR A 356 -38.22 15.63 -6.76
C THR A 356 -38.25 14.18 -6.31
N LYS A 357 -37.09 13.64 -5.88
CA LYS A 357 -37.06 12.60 -4.84
C LYS A 357 -36.57 13.24 -3.55
N SER A 358 -37.17 12.85 -2.43
CA SER A 358 -36.96 13.45 -1.12
C SER A 358 -35.53 13.30 -0.62
N ALA A 359 -35.05 14.27 0.16
CA ALA A 359 -33.75 14.18 0.80
C ALA A 359 -33.79 13.15 1.94
N GLY A 360 -32.99 12.09 1.80
CA GLY A 360 -32.41 11.35 2.93
C GLY A 360 -30.93 11.73 3.07
N PRO A 361 -30.27 11.45 4.20
CA PRO A 361 -28.84 11.72 4.37
C PRO A 361 -28.03 10.88 3.37
N ALA A 362 -27.36 11.56 2.44
CA ALA A 362 -26.52 10.92 1.43
C ALA A 362 -25.24 10.37 2.08
N LEU A 363 -25.34 9.17 2.67
CA LEU A 363 -24.23 8.37 3.15
C LEU A 363 -23.38 7.93 1.94
N ARG A 364 -22.47 8.81 1.51
CA ARG A 364 -21.53 8.54 0.42
C ARG A 364 -20.48 7.55 0.90
N SER A 365 -20.88 6.28 0.88
CA SER A 365 -20.12 5.14 1.40
C SER A 365 -18.78 4.99 0.66
N SER A 366 -17.80 4.39 1.33
CA SER A 366 -16.55 3.94 0.68
C SER A 366 -16.80 3.00 -0.49
N TYR A 367 -18.00 2.41 -0.60
CA TYR A 367 -18.50 1.68 -1.76
C TYR A 367 -18.41 2.48 -3.08
N GLU A 368 -18.92 3.72 -3.15
CA GLU A 368 -18.86 4.52 -4.39
C GLU A 368 -17.40 4.80 -4.78
N ALA A 369 -16.56 5.15 -3.80
CA ALA A 369 -15.13 5.41 -4.01
C ALA A 369 -14.30 4.14 -4.34
N TYR A 370 -14.92 2.95 -4.30
CA TYR A 370 -14.33 1.68 -4.69
C TYR A 370 -14.75 1.26 -6.11
N GLU A 371 -15.98 1.58 -6.53
CA GLU A 371 -16.43 1.33 -7.91
C GLU A 371 -15.90 2.38 -8.91
N GLU A 372 -15.64 3.62 -8.51
CA GLU A 372 -15.11 4.67 -9.40
C GLU A 372 -13.63 4.50 -9.82
N ARG A 373 -12.91 3.46 -9.38
CA ARG A 373 -11.48 3.26 -9.71
C ARG A 373 -11.23 2.30 -10.87
N THR A 374 -11.19 2.86 -12.07
CA THR A 374 -10.21 2.38 -13.07
C THR A 374 -8.80 2.76 -12.63
N ILE A 375 -7.84 1.85 -12.86
CA ILE A 375 -6.44 1.93 -12.43
C ILE A 375 -5.77 3.25 -12.90
N PRO A 376 -5.19 4.07 -12.00
CA PRO A 376 -4.14 5.01 -12.37
C PRO A 376 -2.91 4.19 -12.75
N ALA A 377 -2.54 4.18 -14.04
CA ALA A 377 -1.35 3.48 -14.48
C ALA A 377 -0.10 4.03 -13.78
N LEU A 378 0.80 3.13 -13.34
CA LEU A 378 2.16 3.49 -12.96
C LEU A 378 2.81 4.22 -14.14
N ARG A 379 3.07 5.52 -13.98
CA ARG A 379 4.02 6.22 -14.84
C ARG A 379 5.42 5.80 -14.39
N GLN A 380 6.21 5.37 -15.36
CA GLN A 380 7.66 5.17 -15.23
C GLN A 380 8.36 6.52 -15.09
#